data_AF-A0A5J4P791-F1
#
_entry.id   AF-A0A5J4P791-F1
#
_cell.length_a   1.000
_cell.length_b   1.000
_cell.length_c   1.000
_cell.angle_alpha   90.00
_cell.angle_beta   90.00
_cell.angle_gamma   90.00
#
_symmetry.space_group_name_H-M   'P 1'
#
loop_
_entity.id
_entity.type
_entity.pdbx_description
1 polymer ?
#
loop_
_entity_poly.entity_id
_entity_poly.type
_entity_poly.pdbx_seq_one_letter_code
_entity_poly.pdbx_strand_id
1 'polypeptide(L)'
;MKKSILIGITFFFCAVTLSAQDNTLSQKEIKDGWTLLWDGKTTNGWRGIKLSSFPQNGWKIENGILKVIKSEGKESANGGDIVSIQTYRNFILKVDFKITEGANSGVKYFV
;
A
#
# COMPACT_ATOMS: atom_id res chain seq x y z
N MET A 1 -38.61 21.27 -51.02
CA MET A 1 -38.34 19.96 -50.40
C MET A 1 -37.02 20.03 -49.66
N LYS A 2 -37.02 20.15 -48.32
CA LYS A 2 -35.79 20.18 -47.51
C LYS A 2 -35.54 18.76 -46.99
N LYS A 3 -34.44 18.12 -47.44
CA LYS A 3 -34.03 16.80 -46.95
C LYS A 3 -33.26 17.01 -45.64
N SER A 4 -33.84 16.55 -44.53
CA SER A 4 -33.20 16.56 -43.21
C SER A 4 -32.42 15.25 -43.06
N ILE A 5 -31.09 15.35 -42.91
CA ILE A 5 -30.22 14.20 -42.65
C ILE A 5 -30.10 14.06 -41.13
N LEU A 6 -30.59 12.95 -40.58
CA LEU A 6 -30.43 12.61 -39.17
C LEU A 6 -29.11 11.83 -39.00
N ILE A 7 -28.15 12.40 -38.28
CA ILE A 7 -26.90 11.73 -37.91
C ILE A 7 -27.14 11.08 -36.54
N GLY A 8 -27.25 9.75 -36.51
CA GLY A 8 -27.36 8.99 -35.27
C GLY A 8 -26.02 8.94 -34.54
N ILE A 9 -25.93 9.58 -33.38
CA ILE A 9 -24.77 9.49 -32.49
C ILE A 9 -24.93 8.22 -31.66
N THR A 10 -24.08 7.22 -31.91
CA THR A 10 -24.01 6.01 -31.08
C THR A 10 -23.07 6.29 -29.92
N PHE A 11 -23.60 6.30 -28.69
CA PHE A 11 -22.79 6.39 -27.47
C PHE A 11 -22.18 5.01 -27.15
N PHE A 12 -20.87 4.89 -27.29
CA PHE A 12 -20.12 3.72 -26.85
C PHE A 12 -19.95 3.79 -25.33
N PHE A 13 -20.76 3.02 -24.59
CA PHE A 13 -20.66 2.95 -23.14
C PHE A 13 -19.51 2.01 -22.76
N CYS A 14 -18.32 2.57 -22.56
CA CYS A 14 -17.20 1.82 -22.00
C CYS A 14 -17.49 1.55 -20.52
N ALA A 15 -17.76 0.30 -20.17
CA ALA A 15 -17.87 -0.11 -18.77
C ALA A 15 -16.49 0.03 -18.12
N VAL A 16 -16.27 1.12 -17.39
CA VAL A 16 -15.07 1.29 -16.56
C VAL A 16 -15.15 0.26 -15.44
N THR A 17 -14.36 -0.81 -15.55
CA THR A 17 -14.15 -1.73 -14.45
C THR A 17 -13.46 -0.97 -13.32
N LEU A 18 -14.20 -0.75 -12.22
CA LEU A 18 -13.65 -0.17 -10.98
C LEU A 18 -12.69 -1.19 -10.36
N SER A 19 -11.43 -1.17 -10.76
CA SER A 19 -10.37 -1.87 -10.01
C SER A 19 -10.19 -1.13 -8.68
N ALA A 20 -10.06 -1.87 -7.58
CA ALA A 20 -9.62 -1.27 -6.33
C ALA A 20 -8.26 -0.60 -6.55
N GLN A 21 -8.13 0.65 -6.14
CA GLN A 21 -6.89 1.41 -6.24
C GLN A 21 -6.01 1.11 -5.02
N ASP A 22 -4.75 0.77 -5.25
CA ASP A 22 -3.80 0.49 -4.18
C ASP A 22 -3.68 1.66 -3.19
N ASN A 23 -3.45 1.32 -1.93
CA ASN A 23 -3.24 2.28 -0.85
C ASN A 23 -4.42 3.27 -0.67
N THR A 24 -5.64 2.82 -0.94
CA THR A 24 -6.89 3.54 -0.65
C THR A 24 -7.92 2.58 -0.08
N LEU A 25 -8.85 3.09 0.73
CA LEU A 25 -9.97 2.28 1.23
C LEU A 25 -11.18 2.44 0.30
N SER A 26 -11.79 1.32 -0.04
CA SER A 26 -13.11 1.32 -0.67
C SER A 26 -14.18 1.84 0.30
N GLN A 27 -15.32 2.28 -0.23
CA GLN A 27 -16.46 2.70 0.59
C GLN A 27 -16.96 1.59 1.53
N LYS A 28 -16.86 0.34 1.09
CA LYS A 28 -17.18 -0.82 1.92
C LYS A 28 -16.19 -0.96 3.08
N GLU A 29 -14.89 -0.88 2.81
CA GLU A 29 -13.86 -0.99 3.85
C GLU A 29 -14.00 0.13 4.89
N ILE A 30 -14.30 1.37 4.47
CA ILE A 30 -14.58 2.49 5.39
C ILE A 30 -15.80 2.14 6.26
N LYS A 31 -16.90 1.67 5.68
CA LYS A 31 -18.12 1.29 6.41
C LYS A 31 -17.88 0.14 7.39
N ASP A 32 -17.03 -0.80 7.02
CA ASP A 32 -16.66 -1.96 7.84
C ASP A 32 -15.61 -1.60 8.93
N GLY A 33 -15.16 -0.33 8.99
CA GLY A 33 -14.28 0.17 10.03
C GLY A 33 -12.79 -0.06 9.79
N TRP A 34 -12.38 -0.37 8.55
CA TRP A 34 -10.96 -0.50 8.22
C TRP A 34 -10.24 0.84 8.33
N THR A 35 -8.98 0.77 8.73
CA THR A 35 -8.06 1.92 8.76
C THR A 35 -6.86 1.62 7.89
N LEU A 36 -6.46 2.58 7.08
CA LEU A 36 -5.29 2.47 6.23
C LEU A 36 -4.03 2.66 7.09
N LEU A 37 -3.18 1.62 7.19
CA LEU A 37 -1.91 1.71 7.93
C LEU A 37 -0.79 2.39 7.12
N TRP A 38 -0.94 2.46 5.80
CA TRP A 38 0.05 3.08 4.93
C TRP A 38 -0.60 3.73 3.70
N ASP A 39 -0.24 4.98 3.42
CA ASP A 39 -0.87 5.83 2.40
C ASP A 39 -0.27 5.70 1.00
N GLY A 40 0.71 4.81 0.83
CA GLY A 40 1.42 4.61 -0.43
C GLY A 40 2.56 5.60 -0.70
N LYS A 41 2.77 6.60 0.16
CA LYS A 41 3.58 7.79 -0.16
C LYS A 41 4.53 8.21 0.94
N THR A 42 4.13 8.10 2.20
CA THR A 42 4.87 8.60 3.36
C THR A 42 5.25 7.47 4.29
N THR A 43 6.05 7.78 5.30
CA THR A 43 6.39 6.86 6.39
C THR A 43 5.56 7.14 7.65
N ASN A 44 4.51 7.94 7.52
CA ASN A 44 3.65 8.31 8.64
C ASN A 44 3.03 7.08 9.29
N GLY A 45 3.03 7.06 10.62
CA GLY A 45 2.55 5.92 11.39
C GLY A 45 3.57 4.80 11.57
N TRP A 46 4.78 4.92 11.00
CA TRP A 46 5.85 3.92 11.11
C TRP A 46 7.15 4.51 11.65
N ARG A 47 7.89 3.69 12.39
CA ARG A 47 9.25 3.99 12.87
C ARG A 47 10.11 2.73 12.82
N GLY A 48 11.43 2.86 12.95
CA GLY A 48 12.31 1.70 13.12
C GLY A 48 12.14 1.06 14.51
N ILE A 49 12.35 -0.25 14.61
CA ILE A 49 12.39 -0.92 15.92
C ILE A 49 13.52 -0.31 16.77
N LYS A 50 13.24 0.02 18.04
CA LYS A 50 14.14 0.75 18.95
C LYS A 50 14.57 2.15 18.50
N LEU A 51 14.00 2.69 17.42
CA LEU A 51 14.21 4.07 16.97
C LEU A 51 12.99 4.94 17.30
N SER A 52 13.20 6.25 17.40
CA SER A 52 12.13 7.25 17.58
C SER A 52 11.48 7.68 16.26
N SER A 53 12.15 7.42 15.13
CA SER A 53 11.71 7.82 13.78
C SER A 53 11.89 6.68 12.78
N PHE A 54 11.38 6.88 11.56
CA PHE A 54 11.59 5.97 10.45
C PHE A 54 13.08 5.90 10.06
N PRO A 55 13.63 4.73 9.69
CA PRO A 55 15.04 4.60 9.30
C PRO A 55 15.41 5.48 8.10
N GLN A 56 16.61 6.07 8.11
CA GLN A 56 17.09 6.92 7.01
C GLN A 56 17.59 6.10 5.80
N ASN A 57 17.86 4.81 5.99
CA ASN A 57 18.34 3.86 5.00
C ASN A 57 17.61 2.52 5.12
N GLY A 58 17.85 1.61 4.17
CA GLY A 58 17.29 0.25 4.20
C GLY A 58 15.86 0.11 3.68
N TRP A 59 15.13 1.21 3.56
CA TRP A 59 13.77 1.24 3.01
C TRP A 59 13.64 2.30 1.92
N LYS A 60 12.83 2.00 0.90
CA LYS A 60 12.51 2.91 -0.20
C LYS A 60 11.01 2.86 -0.49
N ILE A 61 10.40 4.01 -0.75
CA ILE A 61 9.05 4.10 -1.30
C ILE A 61 9.17 4.36 -2.80
N GLU A 62 8.57 3.51 -3.62
CA GLU A 62 8.62 3.61 -5.07
C GLU A 62 7.36 3.02 -5.70
N ASN A 63 6.69 3.78 -6.57
CA ASN A 63 5.49 3.36 -7.29
C ASN A 63 4.37 2.81 -6.39
N GLY A 64 4.13 3.44 -5.23
CA GLY A 64 3.12 2.97 -4.29
C GLY A 64 3.49 1.67 -3.56
N ILE A 65 4.78 1.29 -3.54
CA ILE A 65 5.31 0.12 -2.84
C ILE A 65 6.35 0.57 -1.79
N LEU A 66 6.19 0.10 -0.56
CA LEU A 66 7.20 0.21 0.49
C LEU A 66 8.13 -1.00 0.41
N LYS A 67 9.41 -0.76 0.11
CA LYS A 67 10.37 -1.80 -0.28
C LYS A 67 11.60 -1.80 0.64
N VAL A 68 11.98 -2.99 1.11
CA VAL A 68 13.28 -3.22 1.75
C VAL A 68 14.39 -3.22 0.70
N ILE A 69 15.48 -2.50 0.97
CA ILE A 69 16.68 -2.46 0.15
C ILE A 69 17.55 -3.68 0.51
N LYS A 70 17.91 -4.48 -0.49
CA LYS A 70 18.77 -5.66 -0.33
C LYS A 70 20.11 -5.29 0.34
N SER A 71 20.52 -6.05 1.36
CA SER A 71 21.77 -5.81 2.10
C SER A 71 22.57 -7.08 2.44
N GLU A 72 22.43 -8.13 1.64
CA GLU A 72 23.25 -9.35 1.76
C GLU A 72 23.23 -9.96 3.18
N GLY A 73 22.08 -9.90 3.86
CA GLY A 73 21.92 -10.43 5.22
C GLY A 73 22.31 -9.47 6.34
N LYS A 74 22.68 -8.22 6.04
CA LYS A 74 23.03 -7.17 7.01
C LYS A 74 21.86 -6.23 7.33
N GLU A 75 20.66 -6.77 7.40
CA GLU A 75 19.41 -6.00 7.36
C GLU A 75 19.27 -5.12 8.60
N SER A 76 19.73 -5.59 9.77
CA SER A 76 19.75 -4.79 11.00
C SER A 76 20.70 -3.58 10.94
N ALA A 77 21.78 -3.66 10.16
CA ALA A 77 22.68 -2.53 9.90
C ALA A 77 22.19 -1.66 8.73
N ASN A 78 21.20 -2.14 7.97
CA ASN A 78 20.63 -1.47 6.82
C ASN A 78 19.12 -1.21 7.02
N GLY A 79 18.81 -0.31 7.96
CA GLY A 79 17.44 0.15 8.27
C GLY A 79 16.68 -0.69 9.30
N GLY A 80 16.88 -2.02 9.30
CA GLY A 80 16.23 -2.93 10.22
C GLY A 80 14.70 -3.03 10.06
N ASP A 81 14.06 -3.69 11.03
CA ASP A 81 12.60 -3.87 11.06
C ASP A 81 11.91 -2.53 11.34
N ILE A 82 10.78 -2.28 10.69
CA ILE A 82 9.87 -1.17 11.00
C ILE A 82 8.68 -1.66 11.82
N VAL A 83 8.13 -0.76 12.63
CA VAL A 83 6.99 -1.03 13.51
C VAL A 83 6.01 0.13 13.45
N SER A 84 4.72 -0.16 13.60
CA SER A 84 3.71 0.88 13.75
C SER A 84 3.98 1.71 15.01
N ILE A 85 3.71 3.01 14.93
CA ILE A 85 3.75 3.90 16.09
C ILE A 85 2.61 3.54 17.05
N GLN A 86 1.43 3.24 16.49
CA GLN A 86 0.29 2.78 17.25
C GLN A 86 0.43 1.32 17.65
N THR A 87 -0.11 0.97 18.81
CA THR A 87 -0.18 -0.40 19.32
C THR A 87 -1.59 -0.95 19.15
N TYR A 88 -1.67 -2.25 18.87
CA TYR A 88 -2.93 -2.94 18.58
C TYR A 88 -3.04 -4.20 19.44
N ARG A 89 -4.27 -4.54 19.84
CA ARG A 89 -4.58 -5.76 20.61
C ARG A 89 -5.35 -6.76 19.75
N ASN A 90 -6.64 -6.51 19.54
CA ASN A 90 -7.49 -7.33 18.67
C ASN A 90 -7.58 -6.62 17.32
N PHE A 91 -7.16 -7.28 16.25
CA PHE A 91 -7.19 -6.69 14.92
C PHE A 91 -7.33 -7.78 13.86
N ILE A 92 -7.77 -7.37 12.67
CA ILE A 92 -7.62 -8.11 11.42
C ILE A 92 -6.65 -7.30 10.58
N LEU A 93 -5.61 -7.94 10.05
CA LEU A 93 -4.65 -7.31 9.16
C LEU A 93 -4.82 -7.88 7.75
N LYS A 94 -4.89 -6.97 6.77
CA LYS A 94 -4.79 -7.28 5.35
C LYS A 94 -3.58 -6.55 4.80
N VAL A 95 -2.71 -7.28 4.11
CA VAL A 95 -1.48 -6.75 3.52
C VAL A 95 -1.13 -7.54 2.28
N ASP A 96 -0.82 -6.83 1.21
CA ASP A 96 -0.26 -7.42 0.00
C ASP A 96 1.27 -7.35 0.08
N PHE A 97 1.94 -8.43 -0.30
CA PHE A 97 3.39 -8.51 -0.28
C PHE A 97 3.92 -9.19 -1.54
N LYS A 98 5.16 -8.85 -1.89
CA LYS A 98 5.91 -9.48 -2.97
C LYS A 98 7.36 -9.67 -2.53
N ILE A 99 7.92 -10.83 -2.83
CA ILE A 99 9.30 -11.19 -2.49
C ILE A 99 10.11 -11.43 -3.77
N THR A 100 11.42 -11.23 -3.68
CA THR A 100 12.36 -11.68 -4.72
C THR A 100 12.85 -13.10 -4.40
N GLU A 101 13.47 -13.77 -5.37
CA GLU A 101 14.09 -15.07 -5.15
C GLU A 101 15.09 -15.03 -3.99
N GLY A 102 15.01 -16.01 -3.08
CA GLY A 102 15.85 -16.13 -1.89
C GLY A 102 15.61 -15.08 -0.80
N ALA A 103 14.61 -14.19 -0.93
CA ALA A 103 14.29 -13.22 0.09
C ALA A 103 13.63 -13.86 1.32
N ASN A 104 13.92 -13.30 2.49
CA ASN A 104 13.29 -13.66 3.75
C ASN A 104 12.76 -12.39 4.42
N SER A 105 11.47 -12.38 4.74
CA SER A 105 10.80 -11.28 5.42
C SER A 105 9.61 -11.83 6.22
N GLY A 106 8.95 -10.97 6.99
CA GLY A 106 7.78 -11.38 7.73
C GLY A 106 7.04 -10.22 8.39
N VAL A 107 5.76 -10.45 8.65
CA VAL A 107 4.93 -9.58 9.48
C VAL A 107 4.90 -10.18 10.88
N LYS A 108 5.34 -9.40 11.86
CA LYS A 108 5.27 -9.75 13.29
C LYS A 108 4.19 -8.93 13.95
N TYR A 109 3.57 -9.48 14.99
CA TYR A 109 2.54 -8.83 15.79
C TYR A 109 2.75 -9.17 17.27
N PHE A 110 2.23 -8.33 18.17
CA PHE A 110 2.55 -8.36 19.60
C PHE A 110 4.06 -8.21 19.90
N VAL A 111 4.72 -7.34 19.12
CA VAL A 111 6.15 -6.97 19.26
C VAL A 111 6.40 -5.93 20.34
#